data_AF-A0A928RHM2-F1
#
_entry.id   AF-A0A928RHM2-F1
#
_cell.length_a   1.000
_cell.length_b   1.000
_cell.length_c   1.000
_cell.angle_alpha   90.00
_cell.angle_beta   90.00
_cell.angle_gamma   90.00
#
_symmetry.space_group_name_H-M   'P 1'
#
loop_
_entity.id
_entity.type
_entity.pdbx_description
1 polymer ?
#
loop_
_entity_poly.entity_id
_entity_poly.type
_entity_poly.pdbx_seq_one_letter_code
_entity_poly.pdbx_strand_id
1 'polypeptide(L)'
;MKYCKNCKKQVFDEFSYCPYCSVPLEVEKKTASQNLLSTEGLNVKKKKSKKPILILSIILAVVLIASAITIFVVKSKKPRETTPAPSGESAQTDVKTDEQTDQTTKKHPVSATSVNSRGVEYKYTYDENGNKTYEENSNGNWWKYTYDENGNKTYQEDSYGDWAKFTYDKNGNNTYREDSDGDFIKYTYEHAIIGTREENPVISGVSELVPFSF
;
A
#
# COMPACT_ATOMS: atom_id res chain seq x y z
N MET A 1 -3.71 -31.25 -10.48
CA MET A 1 -4.26 -29.88 -10.40
C MET A 1 -5.31 -29.73 -11.50
N LYS A 2 -6.49 -29.18 -11.16
CA LYS A 2 -7.57 -28.87 -12.10
C LYS A 2 -7.36 -27.48 -12.69
N TYR A 3 -7.91 -27.22 -13.86
CA TYR A 3 -7.83 -25.90 -14.51
C TYR A 3 -9.23 -25.33 -14.72
N CYS A 4 -9.46 -24.10 -14.25
CA CYS A 4 -10.71 -23.40 -14.48
C CYS A 4 -10.64 -22.62 -15.80
N LYS A 5 -11.46 -22.99 -16.78
CA LYS A 5 -11.54 -22.30 -18.08
C LYS A 5 -12.11 -20.88 -17.97
N ASN A 6 -12.97 -20.63 -16.98
CA ASN A 6 -13.62 -19.34 -16.80
C ASN A 6 -12.63 -18.26 -16.30
N CYS A 7 -11.90 -18.54 -15.22
CA CYS A 7 -10.94 -17.59 -14.65
C CYS A 7 -9.48 -17.83 -15.09
N LYS A 8 -9.24 -18.84 -15.93
CA LYS A 8 -7.92 -19.22 -16.48
C LYS A 8 -6.85 -19.52 -15.42
N LYS A 9 -7.25 -20.02 -14.25
CA LYS A 9 -6.35 -20.36 -13.12
C LYS A 9 -6.27 -21.87 -12.87
N GLN A 10 -5.12 -22.31 -12.37
CA GLN A 10 -4.94 -23.66 -11.82
C GLN A 10 -5.51 -23.71 -10.38
N VAL A 11 -6.18 -24.82 -10.06
CA VAL A 11 -6.85 -25.08 -8.79
C VAL A 11 -6.41 -26.45 -8.29
N PHE A 12 -6.28 -26.62 -6.98
CA PHE A 12 -5.94 -27.91 -6.38
C PHE A 12 -7.06 -28.95 -6.63
N ASP A 13 -6.67 -30.22 -6.75
CA ASP A 13 -7.58 -31.30 -7.23
C ASP A 13 -8.75 -31.60 -6.29
N GLU A 14 -8.66 -31.17 -5.03
CA GLU A 14 -9.65 -31.40 -3.97
C GLU A 14 -10.94 -30.60 -4.14
N PHE A 15 -10.92 -29.54 -4.96
CA PHE A 15 -12.10 -28.71 -5.15
C PHE A 15 -12.98 -29.23 -6.29
N SER A 16 -14.29 -29.28 -6.06
CA SER A 16 -15.31 -29.56 -7.08
C SER A 16 -15.75 -28.29 -7.83
N TYR A 17 -15.51 -27.12 -7.24
CA TYR A 17 -15.83 -25.80 -7.77
C TYR A 17 -14.60 -24.89 -7.69
N CYS A 18 -14.47 -23.95 -8.62
CA CYS A 18 -13.38 -22.98 -8.59
C CYS A 18 -13.60 -21.97 -7.44
N PRO A 19 -12.68 -21.83 -6.47
CA PRO A 19 -12.86 -20.92 -5.33
C PRO A 19 -12.84 -19.43 -5.73
N TYR A 20 -12.40 -19.12 -6.96
CA TYR A 20 -12.30 -17.75 -7.46
C TYR A 20 -13.54 -17.28 -8.24
N CYS A 21 -14.35 -18.20 -8.76
CA CYS A 21 -15.50 -17.85 -9.61
C CYS A 21 -16.74 -18.73 -9.42
N SER A 22 -16.68 -19.67 -8.48
CA SER A 22 -17.78 -20.57 -8.10
C SER A 22 -18.33 -21.46 -9.23
N VAL A 23 -17.62 -21.55 -10.36
CA VAL A 23 -17.99 -22.43 -11.49
C VAL A 23 -17.47 -23.85 -11.25
N PRO A 24 -18.26 -24.91 -11.55
CA PRO A 24 -17.82 -26.30 -11.42
C PRO A 24 -16.58 -26.60 -12.28
N LEU A 25 -15.65 -27.38 -11.74
CA LEU A 25 -14.43 -27.79 -12.44
C LEU A 25 -14.70 -29.10 -13.21
N GLU A 26 -14.60 -29.05 -14.54
CA GLU A 26 -14.77 -30.24 -15.38
C GLU A 26 -13.66 -31.26 -15.10
N VAL A 27 -14.07 -32.48 -14.70
CA VAL A 27 -13.18 -33.61 -14.50
C VAL A 27 -13.03 -34.31 -15.85
N GLU A 28 -11.90 -34.12 -16.54
CA GLU A 28 -11.56 -35.01 -17.66
C GLU A 28 -11.36 -36.42 -17.11
N LYS A 29 -12.35 -37.30 -17.32
CA LYS A 29 -12.20 -38.74 -17.09
C LYS A 29 -11.14 -39.24 -18.07
N LYS A 30 -9.92 -39.46 -17.60
CA LYS A 30 -8.96 -40.29 -18.33
C LYS A 30 -9.43 -41.74 -18.24
N THR A 31 -10.19 -42.17 -19.24
CA THR A 31 -10.50 -43.57 -19.44
C THR A 31 -9.21 -44.31 -19.77
N ALA A 32 -8.81 -45.23 -18.90
CA ALA A 32 -7.69 -46.13 -19.14
C ALA A 32 -8.08 -47.12 -20.25
N SER A 33 -7.33 -47.09 -21.36
CA SER A 33 -6.89 -48.25 -22.15
C SER A 33 -6.54 -47.79 -23.56
N GLN A 34 -5.25 -47.84 -23.92
CA GLN A 34 -4.75 -48.63 -25.04
C GLN A 34 -3.23 -48.43 -25.19
N ASN A 35 -2.51 -49.49 -24.79
CA ASN A 35 -1.49 -50.19 -25.57
C ASN A 35 -0.19 -49.51 -26.04
N LEU A 36 0.88 -50.20 -25.62
CA LEU A 36 2.03 -50.69 -26.40
C LEU A 36 3.27 -49.79 -26.56
N LEU A 37 4.35 -50.39 -26.07
CA LEU A 37 5.77 -50.21 -26.37
C LEU A 37 6.06 -49.39 -27.63
N SER A 38 6.91 -48.37 -27.50
CA SER A 38 8.21 -48.37 -28.20
C SER A 38 9.09 -47.24 -27.68
N THR A 39 10.29 -47.62 -27.24
CA THR A 39 11.41 -46.72 -26.94
C THR A 39 12.10 -46.36 -28.26
N GLU A 40 11.84 -45.19 -28.84
CA GLU A 40 12.76 -44.59 -29.81
C GLU A 40 12.80 -43.07 -29.64
N GLY A 41 14.01 -42.54 -29.47
CA GLY A 41 14.26 -41.14 -29.22
C GLY A 41 14.04 -40.27 -30.45
N LEU A 42 13.49 -39.08 -30.23
CA LEU A 42 13.54 -37.95 -31.17
C LEU A 42 13.69 -36.64 -30.38
N ASN A 43 14.95 -36.28 -30.15
CA ASN A 43 15.52 -34.94 -30.32
C ASN A 43 14.56 -33.74 -30.12
N VAL A 44 14.34 -33.33 -28.86
CA VAL A 44 13.80 -32.00 -28.56
C VAL A 44 14.97 -31.02 -28.41
N LYS A 45 15.19 -30.19 -29.43
CA LYS A 45 16.02 -28.99 -29.34
C LYS A 45 15.63 -28.21 -28.08
N LYS A 46 16.55 -28.12 -27.11
CA LYS A 46 16.41 -27.22 -25.95
C LYS A 46 16.18 -25.81 -26.48
N LYS A 47 14.94 -25.34 -26.41
CA LYS A 47 14.58 -23.93 -26.68
C LYS A 47 15.24 -23.11 -25.58
N LYS A 48 16.42 -22.53 -25.85
CA LYS A 48 17.13 -21.61 -24.95
C LYS A 48 16.14 -20.54 -24.50
N SER A 49 15.73 -20.63 -23.24
CA SER A 49 14.96 -19.60 -22.55
C SER A 49 15.75 -18.30 -22.59
N LYS A 50 15.27 -17.32 -23.36
CA LYS A 50 15.81 -15.94 -23.41
C LYS A 50 15.47 -15.14 -22.15
N LYS A 51 15.24 -15.79 -21.00
CA LYS A 51 14.81 -15.13 -19.76
C LYS A 51 15.92 -14.62 -18.81
N PRO A 52 17.23 -14.92 -18.95
CA PRO A 52 18.21 -14.33 -18.01
C PRO A 52 18.69 -12.91 -18.39
N ILE A 53 18.54 -12.47 -19.65
CA ILE A 53 19.05 -11.16 -20.10
C ILE A 53 18.12 -10.01 -19.71
N LEU A 54 16.80 -10.24 -19.66
CA LEU A 54 15.84 -9.20 -19.31
C LEU A 54 15.96 -8.79 -17.82
N ILE A 55 16.21 -9.76 -16.93
CA ILE A 55 16.33 -9.50 -15.48
C ILE A 55 17.61 -8.71 -15.18
N LEU A 56 18.73 -9.04 -15.85
CA LEU A 56 19.98 -8.29 -15.67
C LEU A 56 19.87 -6.83 -16.16
N SER A 57 19.10 -6.58 -17.22
CA SER A 57 18.86 -5.22 -17.74
C SER A 57 18.02 -4.36 -16.79
N ILE A 58 17.05 -4.97 -16.11
CA ILE A 58 16.21 -4.28 -15.12
C ILE A 58 17.04 -3.95 -13.87
N ILE A 59 17.88 -4.87 -13.40
CA ILE A 59 18.76 -4.63 -12.25
C ILE A 59 19.78 -3.53 -12.58
N LEU A 60 20.39 -3.54 -13.77
CA LEU A 60 21.33 -2.50 -14.19
C LEU A 60 20.65 -1.11 -14.31
N ALA A 61 19.41 -1.07 -14.80
CA ALA A 61 18.63 0.16 -14.88
C ALA A 61 18.28 0.73 -13.48
N VAL A 62 17.89 -0.13 -12.53
CA VAL A 62 17.58 0.29 -11.15
C VAL A 62 18.83 0.81 -10.43
N VAL A 63 20.01 0.21 -10.64
CA VAL A 63 21.28 0.66 -10.05
C VAL A 63 21.75 2.01 -10.62
N LEU A 64 21.51 2.27 -11.92
CA LEU A 64 21.83 3.55 -12.54
C LEU A 64 20.88 4.68 -12.07
N ILE A 65 19.60 4.37 -11.85
CA ILE A 65 18.64 5.34 -11.30
C ILE A 65 18.99 5.69 -9.85
N ALA A 66 19.38 4.70 -9.03
CA ALA A 66 19.78 4.93 -7.64
C ALA A 66 21.06 5.78 -7.50
N SER A 67 22.04 5.61 -8.40
CA SER A 67 23.29 6.39 -8.38
C SER A 67 23.12 7.84 -8.87
N ALA A 68 22.17 8.09 -9.78
CA ALA A 68 21.82 9.45 -10.20
C ALA A 68 21.17 10.27 -9.06
N ILE A 69 20.39 9.62 -8.19
CA ILE A 69 19.75 10.26 -7.03
C ILE A 69 20.78 10.69 -5.97
N THR A 70 21.87 9.93 -5.80
CA THR A 70 22.93 10.28 -4.84
C THR A 70 23.77 11.48 -5.29
N ILE A 71 23.95 11.67 -6.60
CA ILE A 71 24.77 12.77 -7.15
C ILE A 71 24.05 14.13 -7.03
N PHE A 72 22.71 14.15 -7.04
CA PHE A 72 21.94 15.39 -6.96
C PHE A 72 21.91 16.01 -5.55
N VAL A 73 21.98 15.18 -4.49
CA VAL A 73 21.93 15.67 -3.09
C VAL A 73 23.24 16.35 -2.65
N VAL A 74 24.37 16.08 -3.30
CA VAL A 74 25.70 16.55 -2.86
C VAL A 74 26.05 17.96 -3.35
N LYS A 75 25.36 18.51 -4.36
CA LYS A 75 25.85 19.72 -5.07
C LYS A 75 25.16 21.05 -4.76
N SER A 76 24.40 21.14 -3.67
CA SER A 76 23.65 22.37 -3.31
C SER A 76 23.93 22.92 -1.91
N LYS A 77 25.09 22.63 -1.30
CA LYS A 77 25.52 23.36 -0.10
C LYS A 77 26.37 24.58 -0.49
N LYS A 78 25.72 25.73 -0.64
CA LYS A 78 26.41 27.04 -0.60
C LYS A 78 27.02 27.25 0.80
N PRO A 79 28.22 27.84 0.91
CA PRO A 79 28.88 28.05 2.19
C PRO A 79 28.09 29.06 3.06
N ARG A 80 27.99 28.75 4.35
CA ARG A 80 27.37 29.56 5.39
C ARG A 80 28.33 30.68 5.77
N GLU A 81 28.02 31.91 5.38
CA GLU A 81 28.69 33.10 5.93
C GLU A 81 28.26 33.27 7.41
N THR A 82 29.25 33.24 8.30
CA THR A 82 29.13 33.59 9.71
C THR A 82 29.30 35.09 9.89
N THR A 83 28.31 35.74 10.48
CA THR A 83 28.43 37.11 11.04
C THR A 83 27.54 37.20 12.29
N PRO A 84 27.96 37.89 13.37
CA PRO A 84 27.59 37.54 14.73
C PRO A 84 26.26 38.15 15.20
N ALA A 85 25.76 37.59 16.30
CA ALA A 85 24.51 37.91 16.97
C ALA A 85 24.33 39.40 17.31
N PRO A 86 23.12 39.97 17.13
CA PRO A 86 22.72 41.16 17.84
C PRO A 86 22.11 40.79 19.21
N SER A 87 22.66 41.44 20.22
CA SER A 87 22.14 41.53 21.58
C SER A 87 20.80 42.28 21.62
N GLY A 88 19.84 41.70 22.34
CA GLY A 88 18.85 42.45 23.11
C GLY A 88 17.65 43.05 22.36
N GLU A 89 16.50 42.89 23.03
CA GLU A 89 15.35 43.80 23.05
C GLU A 89 14.10 43.40 22.25
N SER A 90 13.00 43.44 23.00
CA SER A 90 11.64 43.01 22.67
C SER A 90 10.97 43.90 21.62
N ALA A 91 10.24 43.29 20.69
CA ALA A 91 8.98 43.83 20.16
C ALA A 91 8.22 42.77 19.35
N GLN A 92 6.90 42.76 19.53
CA GLN A 92 5.90 42.13 18.66
C GLN A 92 6.10 42.57 17.19
N THR A 93 5.65 41.77 16.21
CA THR A 93 4.93 42.22 15.00
C THR A 93 4.58 41.06 14.05
N ASP A 94 3.32 41.08 13.62
CA ASP A 94 2.80 40.86 12.28
C ASP A 94 2.89 39.49 11.59
N VAL A 95 1.72 38.83 11.54
CA VAL A 95 1.33 37.87 10.51
C VAL A 95 1.35 38.58 9.16
N LYS A 96 2.39 38.35 8.35
CA LYS A 96 2.34 38.59 6.91
C LYS A 96 1.84 37.33 6.21
N THR A 97 0.57 37.38 5.82
CA THR A 97 0.00 36.53 4.79
C THR A 97 0.51 37.04 3.45
N ASP A 98 1.57 36.44 2.92
CA ASP A 98 1.97 36.70 1.53
C ASP A 98 1.19 35.72 0.63
N GLU A 99 0.05 36.21 0.18
CA GLU A 99 -0.73 35.70 -0.94
C GLU A 99 0.06 35.97 -2.23
N GLN A 100 0.50 34.90 -2.91
CA GLN A 100 0.93 35.01 -4.30
C GLN A 100 0.41 33.81 -5.11
N THR A 101 -0.64 34.09 -5.87
CA THR A 101 -1.30 33.24 -6.86
C THR A 101 -0.44 33.06 -8.12
N ASP A 102 -0.26 31.82 -8.58
CA ASP A 102 -0.22 31.53 -10.02
C ASP A 102 -0.74 30.11 -10.32
N GLN A 103 -1.64 30.03 -11.30
CA GLN A 103 -2.39 28.85 -11.69
C GLN A 103 -1.61 28.02 -12.71
N THR A 104 -1.11 26.87 -12.28
CA THR A 104 -1.00 25.68 -13.13
C THR A 104 -1.47 24.49 -12.31
N THR A 105 -2.68 24.00 -12.59
CA THR A 105 -3.34 22.87 -11.93
C THR A 105 -2.60 21.55 -12.20
N LYS A 106 -1.42 21.39 -11.60
CA LYS A 106 -1.02 20.13 -10.98
C LYS A 106 -1.27 20.37 -9.51
N LYS A 107 -2.38 19.85 -8.97
CA LYS A 107 -2.62 19.88 -7.53
C LYS A 107 -1.51 19.08 -6.87
N HIS A 108 -0.44 19.77 -6.49
CA HIS A 108 0.66 19.20 -5.75
C HIS A 108 0.17 18.93 -4.33
N PRO A 109 0.67 17.88 -3.68
CA PRO A 109 0.36 17.62 -2.28
C PRO A 109 0.66 18.87 -1.47
N VAL A 110 -0.35 19.37 -0.74
CA VAL A 110 -0.19 20.56 0.09
C VAL A 110 0.74 20.17 1.23
N SER A 111 1.79 20.96 1.46
CA SER A 111 2.72 20.74 2.56
C SER A 111 2.49 21.78 3.65
N ALA A 112 2.50 21.36 4.91
CA ALA A 112 2.35 22.25 6.06
C ALA A 112 3.36 21.90 7.15
N THR A 113 3.65 22.85 8.04
CA THR A 113 4.50 22.63 9.21
C THR A 113 3.81 23.10 10.49
N SER A 114 4.18 22.50 11.63
CA SER A 114 3.74 22.94 12.96
C SER A 114 4.86 22.76 13.97
N VAL A 115 4.76 23.41 15.13
CA VAL A 115 5.65 23.18 16.27
C VAL A 115 4.77 22.91 17.48
N ASN A 116 4.98 21.77 18.15
CA ASN A 116 4.21 21.46 19.35
C ASN A 116 4.71 22.26 20.57
N SER A 117 4.01 22.16 21.70
CA SER A 117 4.38 22.86 22.94
C SER A 117 5.76 22.50 23.51
N ARG A 118 6.37 21.42 23.04
CA ARG A 118 7.72 20.96 23.40
C ARG A 118 8.80 21.41 22.42
N GLY A 119 8.46 22.24 21.43
CA GLY A 119 9.40 22.71 20.41
C GLY A 119 9.74 21.67 19.33
N VAL A 120 9.03 20.54 19.28
CA VAL A 120 9.22 19.55 18.22
C VAL A 120 8.49 20.02 16.97
N GLU A 121 9.22 20.16 15.87
CA GLU A 121 8.66 20.54 14.59
C GLU A 121 8.04 19.32 13.89
N TYR A 122 6.95 19.55 13.16
CA TYR A 122 6.29 18.55 12.34
C TYR A 122 6.14 19.06 10.93
N LYS A 123 6.24 18.16 9.96
CA LYS A 123 5.94 18.35 8.55
C LYS A 123 4.79 17.44 8.17
N TYR A 124 3.90 17.93 7.34
CA TYR A 124 2.75 17.19 6.85
C TYR A 124 2.65 17.31 5.34
N THR A 125 2.15 16.27 4.69
CA THR A 125 1.66 16.36 3.31
C THR A 125 0.20 15.92 3.26
N TYR A 126 -0.57 16.52 2.35
CA TYR A 126 -1.98 16.23 2.16
C TYR A 126 -2.28 15.89 0.70
N ASP A 127 -3.24 15.01 0.47
CA ASP A 127 -3.82 14.76 -0.85
C ASP A 127 -4.73 15.92 -1.30
N GLU A 128 -5.30 15.80 -2.50
CA GLU A 128 -6.19 16.81 -3.07
C GLU A 128 -7.51 17.01 -2.30
N ASN A 129 -7.88 16.02 -1.48
CA ASN A 129 -9.11 16.00 -0.69
C ASN A 129 -8.85 16.53 0.73
N GLY A 130 -7.60 16.91 1.04
CA GLY A 130 -7.20 17.39 2.35
C GLY A 130 -6.92 16.29 3.36
N ASN A 131 -6.83 15.02 2.93
CA ASN A 131 -6.43 13.93 3.81
C ASN A 131 -4.91 13.93 3.97
N LYS A 132 -4.43 13.77 5.20
CA LYS A 132 -2.99 13.77 5.51
C LYS A 132 -2.34 12.49 4.99
N THR A 133 -1.47 12.57 4.00
CA THR A 133 -0.75 11.41 3.41
C THR A 133 0.61 11.13 4.03
N TYR A 134 1.20 12.11 4.72
CA TYR A 134 2.47 11.97 5.41
C TYR A 134 2.55 12.87 6.63
N GLU A 135 3.27 12.41 7.64
CA GLU A 135 3.66 13.16 8.83
C GLU A 135 5.10 12.81 9.20
N GLU A 136 5.93 13.79 9.53
CA GLU A 136 7.29 13.57 10.03
C GLU A 136 7.61 14.60 11.10
N ASN A 137 8.19 14.16 12.22
CA ASN A 137 8.69 15.06 13.25
C ASN A 137 10.17 15.38 13.06
N SER A 138 10.67 16.44 13.70
CA SER A 138 12.08 16.86 13.64
C SER A 138 13.06 15.82 14.19
N ASN A 139 12.57 14.76 14.86
CA ASN A 139 13.37 13.65 15.37
C ASN A 139 13.52 12.52 14.34
N GLY A 140 12.89 12.62 13.17
CA GLY A 140 12.95 11.65 12.09
C GLY A 140 11.93 10.51 12.17
N ASN A 141 11.01 10.54 13.14
CA ASN A 141 9.88 9.60 13.15
C ASN A 141 8.83 10.08 12.17
N TRP A 142 8.33 9.17 11.33
CA TRP A 142 7.37 9.48 10.29
C TRP A 142 6.22 8.48 10.24
N TRP A 143 5.13 8.92 9.62
CA TRP A 143 3.96 8.12 9.27
C TRP A 143 3.51 8.42 7.84
N LYS A 144 3.07 7.39 7.14
CA LYS A 144 2.41 7.48 5.83
C LYS A 144 1.00 6.96 5.94
N TYR A 145 0.12 7.51 5.10
CA TYR A 145 -1.28 7.14 5.06
C TYR A 145 -1.79 7.10 3.62
N THR A 146 -2.70 6.16 3.33
CA THR A 146 -3.50 6.17 2.10
C THR A 146 -4.97 6.14 2.44
N TYR A 147 -5.79 6.65 1.52
CA TYR A 147 -7.23 6.78 1.70
C TYR A 147 -7.98 6.23 0.48
N ASP A 148 -9.21 5.78 0.69
CA ASP A 148 -10.16 5.56 -0.40
C ASP A 148 -10.82 6.87 -0.84
N GLU A 149 -11.68 6.80 -1.86
CA GLU A 149 -12.38 7.97 -2.41
C GLU A 149 -13.33 8.65 -1.40
N ASN A 150 -13.77 7.92 -0.36
CA ASN A 150 -14.64 8.42 0.70
C ASN A 150 -13.83 9.04 1.86
N GLY A 151 -12.50 9.06 1.78
CA GLY A 151 -11.63 9.55 2.85
C GLY A 151 -11.43 8.56 4.00
N ASN A 152 -11.78 7.28 3.82
CA ASN A 152 -11.45 6.25 4.80
C ASN A 152 -9.99 5.81 4.63
N LYS A 153 -9.24 5.76 5.73
CA LYS A 153 -7.82 5.38 5.71
C LYS A 153 -7.65 3.89 5.38
N THR A 154 -7.11 3.56 4.21
CA THR A 154 -6.89 2.18 3.75
C THR A 154 -5.53 1.60 4.13
N TYR A 155 -4.57 2.45 4.48
CA TYR A 155 -3.23 2.05 4.90
C TYR A 155 -2.63 3.04 5.89
N GLN A 156 -1.79 2.54 6.78
CA GLN A 156 -0.81 3.32 7.51
C GLN A 156 0.51 2.58 7.63
N GLU A 157 1.62 3.30 7.68
CA GLU A 157 2.96 2.78 7.94
C GLU A 157 3.73 3.80 8.77
N ASP A 158 4.57 3.35 9.69
CA ASP A 158 5.47 4.23 10.45
C ASP A 158 6.95 4.03 10.10
N SER A 159 7.80 4.85 10.71
CA SER A 159 9.26 4.82 10.51
C SER A 159 9.96 3.56 10.98
N TYR A 160 9.31 2.71 11.77
CA TYR A 160 9.86 1.43 12.23
C TYR A 160 9.51 0.28 11.27
N GLY A 161 8.66 0.55 10.27
CA GLY A 161 8.20 -0.44 9.29
C GLY A 161 6.93 -1.18 9.73
N ASP A 162 6.34 -0.77 10.85
CA ASP A 162 5.05 -1.28 11.29
C ASP A 162 3.95 -0.66 10.43
N TRP A 163 3.04 -1.51 9.96
CA TRP A 163 1.97 -1.09 9.06
C TRP A 163 0.64 -1.73 9.42
N ALA A 164 -0.45 -1.08 9.00
CA ALA A 164 -1.78 -1.66 9.05
C ALA A 164 -2.56 -1.32 7.78
N LYS A 165 -3.38 -2.27 7.30
CA LYS A 165 -4.32 -2.12 6.19
C LYS A 165 -5.74 -2.21 6.69
N PHE A 166 -6.62 -1.49 6.00
CA PHE A 166 -8.03 -1.43 6.35
C PHE A 166 -8.91 -1.56 5.10
N THR A 167 -10.08 -2.18 5.27
CA THR A 167 -11.16 -2.14 4.26
C THR A 167 -12.46 -1.72 4.91
N TYR A 168 -13.33 -1.08 4.12
CA TYR A 168 -14.57 -0.52 4.61
C TYR A 168 -15.74 -0.96 3.75
N ASP A 169 -16.92 -1.07 4.36
CA ASP A 169 -18.17 -1.17 3.62
C ASP A 169 -18.63 0.20 3.08
N LYS A 170 -19.74 0.20 2.33
CA LYS A 170 -20.33 1.41 1.73
C LYS A 170 -20.77 2.46 2.76
N ASN A 171 -20.96 2.06 4.01
CA ASN A 171 -21.41 2.90 5.11
C ASN A 171 -20.20 3.47 5.90
N GLY A 172 -18.97 3.10 5.52
CA GLY A 172 -17.74 3.53 6.20
C GLY A 172 -17.40 2.68 7.43
N ASN A 173 -18.04 1.52 7.62
CA ASN A 173 -17.68 0.61 8.72
C ASN A 173 -16.46 -0.21 8.32
N ASN A 174 -15.47 -0.32 9.20
CA ASN A 174 -14.26 -1.09 8.95
C ASN A 174 -14.58 -2.60 8.96
N THR A 175 -14.48 -3.27 7.82
CA THR A 175 -14.75 -4.71 7.67
C THR A 175 -13.49 -5.59 7.79
N TYR A 176 -12.30 -5.00 7.76
CA TYR A 176 -11.03 -5.74 7.79
C TYR A 176 -9.89 -4.88 8.32
N ARG A 177 -9.09 -5.44 9.21
CA ARG A 177 -7.80 -4.88 9.62
C ARG A 177 -6.72 -5.95 9.55
N GLU A 178 -5.57 -5.64 8.95
CA GLU A 178 -4.38 -6.50 8.93
C GLU A 178 -3.17 -5.68 9.36
N ASP A 179 -2.33 -6.24 10.23
CA ASP A 179 -1.12 -5.60 10.74
C ASP A 179 0.16 -6.21 10.14
N SER A 180 1.30 -5.57 10.38
CA SER A 180 2.63 -5.96 9.87
C SER A 180 3.06 -7.38 10.26
N ASP A 181 2.58 -7.88 11.40
CA ASP A 181 2.87 -9.22 11.91
C ASP A 181 2.02 -10.32 11.24
N GLY A 182 1.12 -9.95 10.33
CA GLY A 182 0.20 -10.86 9.63
C GLY A 182 -1.07 -11.19 10.41
N ASP A 183 -1.21 -10.65 11.62
CA ASP A 183 -2.45 -10.66 12.38
C ASP A 183 -3.53 -9.88 11.63
N PHE A 184 -4.73 -10.46 11.56
CA PHE A 184 -5.87 -9.77 10.99
C PHE A 184 -7.18 -10.08 11.70
N ILE A 185 -8.08 -9.12 11.61
CA ILE A 185 -9.44 -9.18 12.15
C ILE A 185 -10.41 -8.84 11.02
N LYS A 186 -11.48 -9.62 10.87
CA LYS A 186 -12.62 -9.27 10.03
C LYS A 186 -13.83 -8.95 10.90
N TYR A 187 -14.51 -7.88 10.55
CA TYR A 187 -15.76 -7.47 11.19
C TYR A 187 -16.91 -7.70 10.22
N THR A 188 -17.98 -8.29 10.72
CA THR A 188 -19.28 -8.27 10.05
C THR A 188 -20.22 -7.38 10.82
N TYR A 189 -21.04 -6.62 10.09
CA TYR A 189 -22.02 -5.72 10.67
C TYR A 189 -23.40 -6.14 10.22
N GLU A 190 -24.36 -6.07 11.15
CA GLU A 190 -25.77 -6.16 10.85
C GLU A 190 -26.43 -4.83 11.15
N HIS A 191 -27.29 -4.40 10.23
CA HIS A 191 -28.13 -3.24 10.43
C HIS A 191 -29.42 -3.72 11.11
N ALA A 192 -29.68 -3.22 12.31
CA ALA A 192 -30.98 -3.39 12.91
C ALA A 192 -31.94 -2.35 12.31
N ILE A 193 -33.00 -2.81 11.65
CA ILE A 193 -34.13 -1.96 11.30
C ILE A 193 -35.13 -2.04 12.45
N ILE A 194 -35.23 -0.97 13.24
CA ILE A 194 -36.26 -0.85 14.28
C ILE A 194 -37.33 0.10 13.75
N GLY A 195 -38.42 -0.47 13.21
CA GLY A 195 -39.49 0.30 12.58
C GLY A 195 -39.09 0.79 11.18
N THR A 196 -39.00 2.11 10.97
CA THR A 196 -38.63 2.74 9.68
C THR A 196 -37.27 3.45 9.71
N ARG A 197 -36.50 3.29 10.79
CA ARG A 197 -35.19 3.92 10.96
C ARG A 197 -34.09 2.84 10.98
N GLU A 198 -33.02 3.12 10.25
CA GLU A 198 -31.77 2.37 10.32
C GLU A 198 -31.00 2.85 11.56
N GLU A 199 -30.71 1.93 12.47
CA GLU A 199 -29.85 2.19 13.63
C GLU A 199 -28.37 2.09 13.26
N ASN A 200 -27.49 2.60 14.12
CA ASN A 200 -26.06 2.40 13.94
C ASN A 200 -25.75 0.89 13.82
N PRO A 201 -24.96 0.49 12.80
CA PRO A 201 -24.63 -0.91 12.60
C PRO A 201 -23.90 -1.46 13.82
N VAL A 202 -24.32 -2.65 14.26
CA VAL A 202 -23.68 -3.36 15.38
C VAL A 202 -22.81 -4.46 14.81
N ILE A 203 -21.64 -4.67 15.41
CA ILE A 203 -20.76 -5.80 15.07
C ILE A 203 -21.54 -7.09 15.34
N SER A 204 -21.83 -7.85 14.28
CA SER A 204 -22.51 -9.15 14.34
C SER A 204 -21.53 -10.32 14.41
N GLY A 205 -20.26 -10.08 14.08
CA GLY A 205 -19.23 -11.11 14.10
C GLY A 205 -17.82 -10.52 14.04
N VAL A 206 -16.90 -11.21 14.70
CA VAL A 206 -15.47 -10.96 14.65
C VAL A 206 -14.79 -12.28 14.32
N SER A 207 -13.99 -12.31 13.25
CA SER A 207 -13.12 -13.45 12.95
C SER A 207 -11.66 -13.00 13.01
N GLU A 208 -10.91 -13.55 13.95
CA GLU A 208 -9.47 -13.35 14.07
C GLU A 208 -8.78 -14.63 13.64
N LEU A 209 -7.83 -14.55 12.70
CA LEU A 209 -6.84 -15.62 12.54
C LEU A 209 -5.52 -15.06 13.06
N VAL A 210 -5.23 -15.32 14.32
CA VAL A 210 -3.85 -15.20 14.81
C VAL A 210 -3.01 -16.24 14.06
N PRO A 211 -1.86 -15.88 13.47
CA PRO A 211 -0.97 -16.84 12.86
C PRO A 211 -0.53 -17.80 13.97
N PHE A 212 -0.68 -19.11 13.70
CA PHE A 212 -0.18 -20.15 14.60
C PHE A 212 1.28 -19.86 14.92
N SER A 213 1.54 -19.46 16.16
CA SER A 213 2.91 -19.39 16.68
C SER A 213 3.47 -20.81 16.63
N PHE A 214 4.49 -21.02 15.79
CA PHE A 214 5.21 -22.30 15.68
C PHE A 214 6.08 -22.57 16.91
#